data_AF-Q8YRH7-F1
#
_entry.id   AF-Q8YRH7-F1
#
_cell.length_a   1.000
_cell.length_b   1.000
_cell.length_c   1.000
_cell.angle_alpha   90.00
_cell.angle_beta   90.00
_cell.angle_gamma   90.00
#
_symmetry.space_group_name_H-M   'P 1'
#
loop_
_entity.id
_entity.type
_entity.pdbx_description
1 polymer ?
#
loop_
_entity_poly.entity_id
_entity_poly.type
_entity_poly.pdbx_seq_one_letter_code
_entity_poly.pdbx_strand_id
1 'polypeptide(L)' 'MIKRLFLRNHLQFTFDLLDEWEFDLQLEKIEPANVKMKKPKILEYHGEPPAQYGEEGDDEE' A
#
# COMPACT_ATOMS: atom_id res chain seq x y z
N MET A 1 -31.27 -8.21 4.35
CA MET A 1 -30.27 -7.24 3.85
C MET A 1 -29.35 -6.87 5.01
N ILE A 2 -28.04 -7.07 4.89
CA ILE A 2 -27.09 -6.67 5.93
C ILE A 2 -26.37 -5.41 5.42
N LYS A 3 -26.72 -4.23 5.96
CA LYS A 3 -25.91 -3.01 5.81
C LYS A 3 -24.72 -3.14 6.77
N ARG A 4 -23.51 -3.33 6.25
CA ARG A 4 -22.28 -3.20 7.05
C ARG A 4 -21.95 -1.72 7.17
N LEU A 5 -21.87 -1.24 8.40
CA LEU A 5 -21.42 0.10 8.73
C LEU A 5 -19.89 0.04 8.91
N PHE A 6 -19.12 0.60 7.99
CA PHE A 6 -17.67 0.75 8.16
C PHE A 6 -17.40 2.09 8.84
N LEU A 7 -17.31 2.07 10.16
CA LEU A 7 -16.78 3.19 10.93
C LEU A 7 -15.25 3.05 10.87
N ARG A 8 -14.59 3.97 10.14
CA ARG A 8 -13.16 3.99 9.76
C ARG A 8 -12.75 3.00 8.68
N ASN A 9 -12.57 3.52 7.47
CA ASN A 9 -12.02 2.85 6.29
C ASN A 9 -10.65 3.43 5.88
N HIS A 10 -9.94 4.07 6.81
CA HIS A 10 -8.71 4.82 6.59
C HIS A 10 -7.65 4.48 7.64
N LEU A 11 -6.41 4.30 7.19
CA LEU A 11 -5.24 3.99 8.01
C LEU A 11 -4.02 4.75 7.48
N GLN A 12 -3.36 5.52 8.34
CA GLN A 12 -2.00 6.00 8.07
C GLN A 12 -1.00 4.94 8.52
N PHE A 13 -0.05 4.59 7.65
CA PHE A 13 1.01 3.64 7.94
C PHE A 13 2.37 4.28 7.68
N THR A 14 3.23 4.30 8.71
CA THR A 14 4.60 4.80 8.61
C THR A 14 5.56 3.61 8.50
N PHE A 15 6.44 3.65 7.52
CA PHE A 15 7.50 2.66 7.27
C PHE A 15 8.85 3.35 7.24
N ASP A 16 9.91 2.61 7.61
CA ASP A 16 11.27 3.12 7.74
C ASP A 16 11.34 4.34 8.68
N LEU A 17 11.61 4.14 9.96
CA LEU A 17 11.57 5.22 10.95
C LEU A 17 12.68 6.27 10.77
N LEU A 18 13.65 6.05 9.88
CA LEU A 18 14.67 7.05 9.56
C LEU A 18 14.19 7.98 8.43
N ASP A 19 13.62 7.40 7.37
CA ASP A 19 13.14 8.16 6.21
C ASP A 19 11.66 8.56 6.30
N GLU A 20 10.93 8.03 7.29
CA GLU A 20 9.53 8.32 7.63
C GLU A 20 8.57 8.26 6.44
N TRP A 21 8.58 7.14 5.71
CA TRP A 21 7.68 6.96 4.58
C TRP A 21 6.24 6.83 5.06
N GLU A 22 5.38 7.74 4.63
CA GLU A 22 3.96 7.75 4.99
C GLU A 22 3.09 7.19 3.87
N PHE A 23 2.23 6.25 4.23
CA PHE A 23 1.25 5.64 3.33
C PHE A 23 -0.16 5.97 3.81
N ASP A 24 -0.95 6.58 2.92
CA ASP A 24 -2.39 6.76 3.10
C ASP A 24 -3.14 5.53 2.56
N LEU A 25 -3.61 4.65 3.45
CA LEU A 25 -4.30 3.42 3.10
C LEU A 25 -5.82 3.58 3.24
N GLN A 26 -6.53 3.36 2.13
CA GLN A 26 -7.99 3.43 2.08
C GLN A 26 -8.61 2.07 1.75
N LEU A 27 -9.57 1.64 2.58
CA LEU A 27 -10.38 0.46 2.30
C LEU A 27 -11.56 0.86 1.41
N GLU A 28 -11.49 0.48 0.14
CA GLU A 28 -12.56 0.77 -0.83
C GLU A 28 -13.74 -0.20 -0.70
N LYS A 29 -13.47 -1.50 -0.54
CA LYS A 29 -14.51 -2.54 -0.55
C LYS A 29 -14.07 -3.79 0.19
N ILE A 30 -15.05 -4.47 0.80
CA ILE A 30 -14.92 -5.86 1.26
C ILE A 30 -15.79 -6.75 0.39
N GLU A 31 -15.18 -7.72 -0.26
CA GLU A 31 -15.88 -8.75 -1.03
C GLU A 31 -16.00 -10.05 -0.22
N PRO A 32 -16.97 -10.91 -0.53
CA PRO A 32 -16.99 -12.28 -0.01
C PRO A 32 -15.70 -13.01 -0.35
N ALA A 33 -15.33 -14.00 0.49
CA ALA A 33 -14.12 -14.79 0.28
C ALA A 33 -14.12 -15.43 -1.13
N ASN A 34 -13.04 -15.20 -1.88
CA ASN A 34 -12.84 -15.77 -3.21
C ASN A 34 -11.81 -16.90 -3.15
N VAL A 35 -12.27 -18.15 -3.23
CA VAL A 35 -11.44 -19.37 -3.13
C VAL A 35 -10.35 -19.45 -4.21
N LYS A 36 -10.49 -18.71 -5.32
CA LYS A 36 -9.47 -18.64 -6.38
C LYS A 36 -8.34 -17.66 -6.05
N MET A 37 -8.53 -16.75 -5.12
CA MET A 37 -7.52 -15.76 -4.71
C MET A 37 -6.55 -16.41 -3.72
N LYS A 38 -5.38 -16.83 -4.22
CA LYS A 38 -4.36 -17.51 -3.39
C LYS A 38 -3.34 -16.55 -2.75
N LYS A 39 -3.24 -15.32 -3.28
CA LYS A 39 -2.31 -14.29 -2.84
C LYS A 39 -2.84 -12.90 -3.22
N PRO A 40 -2.38 -11.82 -2.58
CA PRO A 40 -2.65 -10.46 -3.02
C PRO A 40 -2.25 -10.24 -4.48
N LYS A 41 -2.98 -9.37 -5.17
CA LYS A 41 -2.71 -9.00 -6.57
C LYS A 41 -2.82 -7.49 -6.71
N ILE A 42 -1.82 -6.88 -7.33
CA ILE A 42 -1.89 -5.49 -7.77
C ILE A 42 -2.83 -5.43 -8.98
N LEU A 43 -3.91 -4.67 -8.87
CA LEU A 43 -4.89 -4.49 -9.94
C LEU A 43 -4.52 -3.30 -10.84
N GLU A 44 -3.95 -2.26 -10.23
CA GLU A 44 -3.63 -0.99 -10.86
C GLU A 44 -2.40 -0.38 -10.17
N TYR A 45 -1.57 0.34 -10.93
CA TYR A 45 -0.32 0.94 -10.47
C TYR A 45 -0.04 2.21 -11.28
N HIS A 46 0.37 3.28 -10.59
CA HIS A 46 0.63 4.59 -11.18
C HIS A 46 1.86 5.24 -10.58
N GLY A 47 2.59 5.97 -11.42
CA GLY A 47 3.84 6.63 -11.03
C GLY A 47 4.97 5.62 -10.81
N GLU A 48 6.08 6.13 -10.30
CA GLU A 48 7.20 5.32 -9.81
C GLU A 48 7.32 5.57 -8.31
N PRO A 49 7.73 4.57 -7.51
CA PRO A 49 7.97 4.81 -6.10
C PRO A 49 9.20 5.72 -5.96
N PRO A 50 9.30 6.51 -4.88
CA PRO A 50 10.55 7.21 -4.58
C PRO A 50 11.72 6.23 -4.49
N ALA A 51 12.95 6.69 -4.74
CA ALA A 51 14.14 5.87 -4.53
C ALA A 51 14.39 5.67 -3.02
N GLN A 52 14.78 4.47 -2.60
CA GLN A 52 15.18 4.17 -1.22
C GLN A 52 16.65 3.75 -1.22
N TYR A 53 17.53 4.59 -0.63
CA TYR A 53 19.00 4.48 -0.65
C TYR A 53 19.63 4.28 -2.04
N GLY A 54 20.08 5.37 -2.67
CA GLY A 54 21.17 5.33 -3.67
C GLY A 54 20.91 4.58 -4.98
N GLU A 55 19.76 4.76 -5.63
CA GLU A 55 19.65 4.48 -7.08
C GLU A 55 20.26 5.60 -7.96
N GLU A 56 21.00 6.54 -7.37
CA GLU A 56 21.92 7.41 -8.09
C GLU A 56 23.33 6.86 -7.91
N GLY A 57 23.86 6.27 -8.98
CA GLY A 57 25.29 6.26 -9.30
C GLY A 57 26.23 5.75 -8.22
N ASP A 58 26.78 4.57 -8.48
CA ASP A 58 28.10 4.15 -8.04
C ASP A 58 29.14 5.21 -8.48
N ASP A 59 29.22 6.35 -7.77
CA ASP A 59 30.34 7.29 -7.89
C ASP A 59 31.42 6.80 -6.92
N GLU A 60 32.18 5.81 -7.41
CA GLU A 60 33.50 5.46 -6.90
C GLU A 60 34.36 6.74 -6.79
N GLU A 61 34.75 7.11 -5.56
CA GLU A 61 36.00 7.83 -5.29
C GLU A 61 37.00 6.93 -4.56
#